data_AF-A0A9Q9M8F2-F1
#
_entry.id   AF-A0A9Q9M8F2-F1
#
_cell.length_a   1.000
_cell.length_b   1.000
_cell.length_c   1.000
_cell.angle_alpha   90.00
_cell.angle_beta   90.00
_cell.angle_gamma   90.00
#
_symmetry.space_group_name_H-M   'P 1'
#
loop_
_entity.id
_entity.type
_entity.pdbx_description
1 polymer ?
#
loop_
_entity_poly.entity_id
_entity_poly.type
_entity_poly.pdbx_seq_one_letter_code
_entity_poly.pdbx_strand_id
1 'polypeptide(L)'
;MKADRLTLVESGGIKKWACLTCPGGCGEVINLSLNPNQRPRWRISEDFWLRPTIHPSVHQKNECGCHFWIKNGQTTWCRGGRPSKPSKGEIDTCYRGK
;
A
#
# COMPACT_ATOMS: atom_id res chain seq x y z
N MET A 1 -3.93 -10.28 14.59
CA MET A 1 -4.13 -9.24 13.56
C MET A 1 -2.78 -8.95 12.93
N LYS A 2 -2.61 -9.13 11.61
CA LYS A 2 -1.34 -8.82 10.94
C LYS A 2 -1.28 -7.31 10.81
N ALA A 3 -0.29 -6.67 11.41
CA ALA A 3 -0.11 -5.23 11.25
C ALA A 3 0.30 -4.95 9.80
N ASP A 4 -0.49 -4.18 9.07
CA ASP A 4 -0.10 -3.68 7.76
C ASP A 4 1.11 -2.74 7.97
N ARG A 5 2.28 -3.17 7.50
CA ARG A 5 3.55 -2.43 7.70
C ARG A 5 3.82 -1.52 6.51
N LEU A 6 4.14 -0.27 6.82
CA LEU A 6 4.72 0.70 5.90
C LEU A 6 6.17 0.94 6.31
N THR A 7 7.08 0.84 5.35
CA THR A 7 8.51 1.10 5.51
C THR A 7 8.85 2.40 4.81
N LEU A 8 9.48 3.32 5.53
CA LEU A 8 9.99 4.57 4.99
C LEU A 8 11.50 4.42 4.73
N VAL A 9 11.91 4.64 3.48
CA VAL A 9 13.31 4.57 3.07
C VAL A 9 13.89 5.97 3.07
N GLU A 10 14.87 6.21 3.95
CA GLU A 10 15.53 7.50 4.11
C GLU A 10 17.03 7.39 3.88
N SER A 11 17.64 8.46 3.38
CA SER A 11 19.08 8.54 3.16
C SER A 11 19.51 10.00 3.15
N GLY A 12 20.44 10.37 4.05
CA GLY A 12 20.87 11.76 4.22
C GLY A 12 19.76 12.71 4.66
N GLY A 13 18.80 12.23 5.46
CA GLY A 13 17.62 13.02 5.89
C GLY A 13 16.56 13.20 4.80
N ILE A 14 16.74 12.62 3.62
CA ILE A 14 15.79 12.71 2.52
C ILE A 14 14.95 11.42 2.49
N LYS A 15 13.64 11.59 2.59
CA LYS A 15 12.65 10.52 2.39
C LYS A 15 12.57 10.17 0.90
N LYS A 16 12.96 8.95 0.54
CA LYS A 16 13.07 8.49 -0.86
C LYS A 16 11.86 7.68 -1.30
N TRP A 17 11.43 6.73 -0.47
CA TRP A 17 10.36 5.79 -0.80
C TRP A 17 9.48 5.51 0.41
N ALA A 18 8.18 5.34 0.17
CA ALA A 18 7.29 4.66 1.11
C ALA A 18 6.86 3.33 0.49
N CYS A 19 7.17 2.23 1.18
CA CYS A 19 6.96 0.87 0.71
C CYS A 19 5.94 0.17 1.61
N LEU A 20 4.96 -0.50 1.04
CA LEU A 20 3.96 -1.25 1.80
C LEU A 20 3.44 -2.45 1.02
N THR A 21 3.00 -3.49 1.72
CA THR A 21 2.23 -4.58 1.09
C THR A 21 0.83 -4.07 0.76
N CYS A 22 0.30 -4.47 -0.38
CA CYS A 22 -1.04 -4.11 -0.80
C CYS A 22 -2.09 -4.56 0.24
N PRO A 23 -2.86 -3.62 0.83
CA PRO A 23 -3.91 -3.95 1.81
C PRO A 23 -5.11 -4.65 1.16
N GLY A 24 -5.14 -4.74 -0.18
CA GLY A 24 -6.13 -5.50 -0.94
C GLY A 24 -5.93 -7.02 -0.90
N GLY A 25 -4.82 -7.49 -0.32
CA GLY A 25 -4.57 -8.92 -0.11
C GLY A 25 -3.95 -9.66 -1.31
N CYS A 26 -3.54 -8.95 -2.37
CA CYS A 26 -2.88 -9.54 -3.54
C CYS A 26 -1.39 -9.89 -3.32
N GLY A 27 -0.82 -9.57 -2.16
CA GLY A 27 0.58 -9.84 -1.83
C GLY A 27 1.62 -8.90 -2.48
N GLU A 28 1.23 -8.12 -3.48
CA GLU A 28 2.11 -7.15 -4.16
C GLU A 28 2.68 -6.09 -3.21
N VAL A 29 3.92 -5.67 -3.49
CA VAL A 29 4.56 -4.55 -2.80
C VAL A 29 4.34 -3.27 -3.59
N ILE A 30 3.76 -2.27 -2.94
CA ILE A 30 3.55 -0.93 -3.49
C ILE A 30 4.74 -0.07 -3.09
N ASN A 31 5.45 0.46 -4.08
CA ASN A 31 6.57 1.38 -3.91
C ASN A 31 6.17 2.79 -4.35
N LEU A 32 6.09 3.71 -3.40
CA LEU A 32 5.71 5.10 -3.63
C LEU A 32 6.96 5.97 -3.60
N SER A 33 7.37 6.48 -4.77
CA SER A 33 8.49 7.42 -4.88
C SER A 33 8.12 8.76 -4.23
N LEU A 34 8.87 9.18 -3.23
CA LEU A 34 8.70 10.47 -2.56
C LEU A 34 9.50 11.60 -3.24
N ASN A 35 10.05 11.33 -4.44
CA ASN A 35 10.73 12.34 -5.24
C ASN A 35 9.73 13.39 -5.75
N PRO A 36 9.86 14.68 -5.39
CA PRO A 36 8.91 15.73 -5.77
C PRO A 36 8.83 15.98 -7.29
N ASN A 37 9.85 15.54 -8.04
CA ASN A 37 9.91 15.68 -9.49
C ASN A 37 9.22 14.54 -10.25
N GLN A 38 8.83 13.46 -9.57
CA GLN A 38 8.12 12.33 -10.18
C GLN A 38 6.61 12.44 -10.00
N ARG A 39 5.86 11.85 -10.94
CA ARG A 39 4.40 11.73 -10.85
C ARG A 39 4.01 10.26 -10.63
N PRO A 40 3.04 9.97 -9.75
CA PRO A 40 2.35 10.90 -8.85
C PRO A 40 3.29 11.52 -7.80
N ARG A 41 3.03 12.77 -7.41
CA ARG A 41 3.84 13.49 -6.41
C ARG A 41 3.45 13.03 -5.02
N TRP A 42 4.03 11.92 -4.57
CA TRP A 42 3.76 11.37 -3.25
C TRP A 42 4.40 12.22 -2.15
N ARG A 43 3.68 12.37 -1.05
CA ARG A 43 4.14 13.01 0.18
C ARG A 43 3.74 12.14 1.36
N ILE A 44 4.59 12.11 2.37
CA ILE A 44 4.34 11.45 3.63
C ILE A 44 4.52 12.44 4.78
N SER A 45 3.58 12.44 5.71
CA SER A 45 3.69 13.14 6.99
C SER A 45 3.41 12.17 8.13
N GLU A 46 3.90 12.50 9.32
CA GLU A 46 3.72 11.69 10.51
C GLU A 46 3.01 12.55 11.57
N ASP A 47 2.10 11.96 12.32
CA ASP A 47 1.50 12.62 13.49
C ASP A 47 2.44 12.52 14.71
N PHE A 48 2.02 13.08 15.85
CA PHE A 48 2.78 13.03 17.10
C PHE A 48 3.10 11.59 17.57
N TRP A 49 2.33 10.60 17.11
CA TRP A 49 2.51 9.18 17.43
C TRP A 49 3.28 8.42 16.34
N LEU A 50 3.94 9.15 15.42
CA LEU A 50 4.68 8.62 14.28
C LEU A 50 3.81 7.79 13.33
N ARG A 51 2.51 8.09 13.27
CA ARG A 51 1.60 7.38 12.35
C ARG A 51 1.60 8.06 10.99
N PRO A 52 1.85 7.31 9.90
CA PRO A 52 2.01 7.90 8.59
C PRO A 52 0.67 8.35 7.99
N THR A 53 0.73 9.44 7.24
CA THR A 53 -0.31 9.89 6.32
C THR A 53 0.31 10.07 4.94
N ILE A 54 -0.30 9.48 3.91
CA ILE A 54 0.18 9.56 2.53
C ILE A 54 -0.79 10.38 1.68
N HIS A 55 -0.21 11.26 0.85
CA HIS A 55 -0.92 12.02 -0.15
C HIS A 55 -0.27 11.83 -1.54
N PRO A 56 -1.06 11.72 -2.63
CA PRO A 56 -2.53 11.56 -2.68
C PRO A 56 -2.99 10.15 -2.25
N SER A 57 -4.21 9.72 -2.62
CA SER A 57 -4.66 8.33 -2.48
C SER A 57 -3.86 7.40 -3.38
N VAL A 58 -3.65 6.17 -2.94
CA VAL A 58 -3.01 5.08 -3.69
C VAL A 58 -4.05 4.36 -4.53
N HIS A 59 -3.85 4.31 -5.85
CA HIS A 59 -4.69 3.56 -6.79
C HIS A 59 -3.80 2.64 -7.63
N GLN A 60 -3.83 1.35 -7.33
CA GLN A 60 -3.15 0.33 -8.13
C GLN A 60 -3.96 0.06 -9.40
N LYS A 61 -3.30 0.14 -10.56
CA LYS A 61 -3.89 -0.20 -11.86
C LYS A 61 -3.63 -1.65 -12.29
N ASN A 62 -3.19 -2.49 -11.37
CA ASN A 62 -2.98 -3.92 -11.60
C ASN A 62 -4.29 -4.70 -11.41
N GLU A 63 -4.23 -6.05 -11.50
CA GLU A 63 -5.40 -6.93 -11.29
C GLU A 63 -6.10 -6.73 -9.93
N CYS A 64 -5.38 -6.24 -8.91
CA CYS A 64 -5.97 -5.97 -7.60
C CYS A 64 -6.90 -4.74 -7.64
N GLY A 65 -6.58 -3.74 -8.46
CA GLY A 65 -7.43 -2.55 -8.64
C GLY A 65 -7.68 -1.75 -7.36
N CYS A 66 -6.84 -1.92 -6.33
CA CYS A 66 -7.11 -1.36 -5.01
C CYS A 66 -6.97 0.16 -5.02
N HIS A 67 -7.91 0.87 -4.37
CA HIS A 67 -7.91 2.33 -4.24
C HIS A 67 -8.23 2.76 -2.81
N PHE A 68 -7.25 3.35 -2.14
CA PHE A 68 -7.32 3.68 -0.73
C PHE A 68 -6.49 4.92 -0.33
N TRP A 69 -6.78 5.44 0.84
CA TRP A 69 -6.01 6.46 1.56
C TRP A 69 -5.27 5.82 2.74
N ILE A 70 -4.12 6.38 3.09
CA ILE A 70 -3.47 6.14 4.38
C ILE A 70 -3.48 7.45 5.15
N LYS A 71 -4.16 7.48 6.30
CA LYS A 71 -4.25 8.65 7.17
C LYS A 71 -4.09 8.23 8.61
N ASN A 72 -3.19 8.88 9.34
CA ASN A 72 -2.89 8.60 10.75
C ASN A 72 -2.68 7.09 11.01
N GLY A 73 -1.94 6.43 10.11
CA GLY A 73 -1.62 5.01 10.19
C GLY A 73 -2.77 4.06 9.82
N GLN A 74 -3.90 4.59 9.33
CA GLN A 74 -5.07 3.79 8.98
C GLN A 74 -5.36 3.81 7.48
N THR A 75 -5.72 2.64 6.95
CA THR A 75 -6.16 2.47 5.57
C THR A 75 -7.66 2.76 5.47
N THR A 76 -8.05 3.74 4.66
CA THR A 76 -9.46 4.06 4.36
C THR A 76 -9.73 3.86 2.87
N TRP A 77 -10.69 3.01 2.52
CA TRP A 77 -11.02 2.68 1.14
C TRP A 77 -11.79 3.79 0.44
N CYS A 78 -11.46 4.03 -0.83
CA CYS A 78 -12.31 4.82 -1.72
C CYS A 78 -13.57 4.03 -2.10
N ARG A 79 -14.61 4.73 -2.59
CA ARG A 79 -15.83 4.07 -3.08
C ARG A 79 -15.49 3.08 -4.20
N GLY A 80 -15.81 1.81 -4.00
CA GLY A 80 -15.48 0.73 -4.94
C GLY A 80 -13.99 0.38 -5.03
N GLY A 81 -13.14 0.97 -4.17
CA GLY A 81 -11.70 0.77 -4.19
C GLY A 81 -11.21 -0.45 -3.45
N ARG A 82 -12.07 -1.12 -2.68
CA ARG A 82 -11.73 -2.38 -2.01
C ARG A 82 -11.92 -3.54 -3.00
N PRO A 83 -10.89 -4.36 -3.26
CA PRO A 83 -11.01 -5.52 -4.14
C PRO A 83 -12.02 -6.52 -3.57
N SER A 84 -12.86 -7.12 -4.44
CA SER A 84 -13.86 -8.13 -4.06
C SER A 84 -13.25 -9.51 -3.81
N LYS A 85 -12.07 -9.79 -4.37
CA LYS A 85 -11.26 -10.98 -4.14
C LYS A 85 -9.79 -10.58 -4.00
N PRO A 86 -8.99 -11.20 -3.11
CA PRO A 86 -7.54 -11.06 -3.17
C PRO A 86 -7.05 -11.63 -4.50
N SER A 87 -6.63 -10.76 -5.43
CA SER A 87 -6.17 -11.17 -6.75
C SER A 87 -4.77 -11.79 -6.66
N LYS A 88 -4.66 -13.05 -7.10
CA LYS A 88 -3.44 -13.89 -7.20
C LYS A 88 -2.73 -14.25 -5.89
N GLY A 89 -3.27 -15.31 -5.30
CA GLY A 89 -2.62 -16.22 -4.37
C GLY A 89 -3.49 -17.45 -4.12
N GLU A 90 -4.34 -17.81 -5.10
CA GLU A 90 -5.02 -19.10 -5.10
C GLU A 90 -3.95 -20.16 -5.30
N ILE A 91 -3.43 -20.66 -4.18
CA ILE A 91 -2.99 -22.04 -4.12
C ILE A 91 -4.20 -22.90 -4.46
N ASP A 92 -4.45 -23.05 -5.75
CA ASP A 92 -5.11 -24.23 -6.30
C ASP A 92 -4.13 -25.41 -6.17
N THR A 93 -3.74 -25.74 -4.94
CA THR A 93 -3.47 -27.12 -4.62
C THR A 93 -4.76 -27.63 -4.04
N CYS A 94 -5.66 -28.02 -4.94
CA CYS A 94 -6.34 -29.28 -4.78
C CYS A 94 -5.38 -30.25 -4.07
N TYR A 95 -5.56 -30.47 -2.76
CA TYR A 95 -5.29 -31.76 -2.15
C TYR A 95 -6.25 -32.74 -2.85
N ARG A 96 -5.95 -33.07 -4.11
CA ARG A 96 -6.38 -34.32 -4.72
C ARG A 96 -5.63 -35.36 -3.94
N GLY A 97 -6.33 -36.03 -3.04
CA GLY A 97 -5.88 -37.29 -2.50
C GLY A 97 -5.51 -38.21 -3.65
N LYS A 98 -4.31 -38.78 -3.56
CA LYS A 98 -4.02 -40.20 -3.69
C LYS A 98 -2.80 -40.51 -2.83
#